data_AF-A0A4U5VD93-F1
#
_entry.id   AF-A0A4U5VD93-F1
#
_cell.length_a   1.000
_cell.length_b   1.000
_cell.length_c   1.000
_cell.angle_alpha   90.00
_cell.angle_beta   90.00
_cell.angle_gamma   90.00
#
_symmetry.space_group_name_H-M   'P 1'
#
loop_
_entity.id
_entity.type
_entity.pdbx_description
1 polymer ?
#
loop_
_entity_poly.entity_id
_entity_poly.type
_entity_poly.pdbx_seq_one_letter_code
_entity_poly.pdbx_strand_id
1 'polypeptide(L)'
;MIADPVVKRRPTPSSTNRQLDDQEVRSPQQRSTAPPRGLVQTDSPNFLCSSLPQHWRCNKTLPRAFTVVALGNDVPDGVVVTVMAGNEDNSSAELRNATATMKQGYAHFNDLRFIGRSGRGETD
;
A
#
# COMPACT_ATOMS: atom_id res chain seq x y z
N MET A 1 76.70 -22.14 17.44
CA MET A 1 75.34 -22.28 18.01
C MET A 1 74.39 -22.23 16.81
N ILE A 2 74.11 -23.37 16.14
CA ILE A 2 73.02 -24.35 16.40
C ILE A 2 71.64 -23.66 16.23
N ALA A 3 71.00 -23.72 15.05
CA ALA A 3 70.11 -24.75 14.47
C ALA A 3 68.60 -24.47 14.72
N ASP A 4 67.79 -24.43 13.65
CA ASP A 4 66.31 -24.38 13.68
C ASP A 4 65.70 -25.74 14.10
N PRO A 5 64.52 -25.76 14.78
CA PRO A 5 63.35 -26.36 14.13
C PRO A 5 61.93 -25.87 14.58
N VAL A 6 60.99 -25.85 13.64
CA VAL A 6 59.64 -26.51 13.62
C VAL A 6 58.77 -26.64 14.90
N VAL A 7 57.54 -26.08 14.80
CA VAL A 7 56.20 -26.53 15.29
C VAL A 7 55.86 -26.41 16.79
N LYS A 8 54.67 -25.86 17.11
CA LYS A 8 53.53 -26.54 17.80
C LYS A 8 52.38 -25.59 18.21
N ARG A 9 51.17 -26.17 18.17
CA ARG A 9 49.84 -25.59 18.41
C ARG A 9 49.55 -25.33 19.91
N ARG A 10 48.54 -24.48 20.17
CA ARG A 10 47.84 -24.06 21.42
C ARG A 10 47.59 -25.20 22.46
N PRO A 11 47.44 -24.93 23.79
CA PRO A 11 46.14 -24.53 24.38
C PRO A 11 46.17 -23.54 25.60
N THR A 12 44.98 -23.02 25.96
CA THR A 12 44.61 -22.05 27.04
C THR A 12 44.44 -22.67 28.45
N PRO A 13 44.31 -21.87 29.53
CA PRO A 13 42.96 -21.67 30.14
C PRO A 13 42.72 -20.23 30.72
N SER A 14 41.59 -19.58 30.35
CA SER A 14 40.41 -19.18 31.18
C SER A 14 40.69 -18.10 32.27
N SER A 15 39.95 -17.00 32.45
CA SER A 15 38.48 -16.81 32.41
C SER A 15 38.13 -15.31 32.41
N THR A 16 37.22 -14.84 31.54
CA THR A 16 36.18 -13.85 31.89
C THR A 16 34.98 -14.01 30.95
N ASN A 17 33.79 -13.79 31.50
CA ASN A 17 32.48 -14.35 31.17
C ASN A 17 31.92 -14.17 29.74
N ARG A 18 31.13 -15.19 29.40
CA ARG A 18 30.10 -15.27 28.35
C ARG A 18 29.00 -14.23 28.54
N GLN A 19 28.49 -13.67 27.44
CA GLN A 19 27.06 -13.58 27.19
C GLN A 19 26.83 -13.41 25.67
N LEU A 20 26.15 -14.40 25.08
CA LEU A 20 25.46 -14.32 23.80
C LEU A 20 24.13 -13.62 24.07
N ASP A 21 23.75 -12.61 23.32
CA ASP A 21 22.34 -12.34 23.08
C ASP A 21 22.12 -11.72 21.69
N ASP A 22 21.10 -12.29 21.07
CA ASP A 22 20.54 -12.11 19.74
C ASP A 22 19.79 -10.76 19.64
N GLN A 23 19.55 -10.30 18.41
CA GLN A 23 18.52 -9.31 18.04
C GLN A 23 18.52 -7.94 18.75
N GLU A 24 18.79 -6.89 17.97
CA GLU A 24 17.73 -5.91 17.78
C GLU A 24 17.68 -5.48 16.31
N VAL A 25 16.65 -6.02 15.66
CA VAL A 25 16.19 -5.70 14.32
C VAL A 25 16.15 -4.19 14.17
N ARG A 26 16.93 -3.65 13.21
CA ARG A 26 16.71 -2.29 12.69
C ARG A 26 15.25 -2.22 12.26
N SER A 27 14.45 -1.56 13.09
CA SER A 27 13.02 -1.39 12.89
C SER A 27 12.82 -0.74 11.51
N PRO A 28 11.95 -1.30 10.63
CA PRO A 28 11.65 -0.63 9.38
C PRO A 28 11.05 0.72 9.72
N GLN A 29 11.44 1.70 8.91
CA GLN A 29 11.13 3.11 9.03
C GLN A 29 9.76 3.35 9.68
N GLN A 30 9.71 4.23 10.69
CA GLN A 30 8.46 4.86 11.11
C GLN A 30 7.82 5.47 9.85
N ARG A 31 6.93 4.71 9.20
CA ARG A 31 6.12 5.22 8.11
C ARG A 31 5.24 6.27 8.75
N SER A 32 5.33 7.49 8.24
CA SER A 32 4.35 8.53 8.50
C SER A 32 2.96 7.89 8.54
N THR A 33 2.27 7.99 9.67
CA THR A 33 0.94 7.41 9.90
C THR A 33 -0.14 8.13 9.09
N ALA A 34 0.21 9.24 8.46
CA ALA A 34 -0.67 9.95 7.54
C ALA A 34 -0.65 9.29 6.15
N PRO A 35 -1.82 8.99 5.58
CA PRO A 35 -1.92 8.57 4.18
C PRO A 35 -1.15 9.54 3.27
N PRO A 36 -0.46 9.05 2.22
CA PRO A 36 0.11 9.90 1.19
C PRO A 36 -0.95 10.89 0.69
N ARG A 37 -0.57 12.18 0.53
CA ARG A 37 -1.51 13.28 0.26
C ARG A 37 -2.60 12.90 -0.76
N GLY A 38 -3.86 12.95 -0.34
CA GLY A 38 -5.04 12.69 -1.16
C GLY A 38 -5.40 11.21 -1.38
N LEU A 39 -4.81 10.28 -0.61
CA LEU A 39 -5.36 8.95 -0.40
C LEU A 39 -6.15 8.92 0.92
N VAL A 40 -7.22 8.14 0.95
CA VAL A 40 -8.07 7.89 2.12
C VAL A 40 -8.15 6.39 2.40
N GLN A 41 -8.40 6.03 3.65
CA GLN A 41 -8.65 4.64 4.04
C GLN A 41 -10.01 4.20 3.53
N THR A 42 -10.09 2.95 3.10
CA THR A 42 -11.36 2.25 2.88
C THR A 42 -11.83 1.59 4.17
N ASP A 43 -12.99 0.93 4.14
CA ASP A 43 -13.45 0.03 5.20
C ASP A 43 -12.55 -1.21 5.37
N SER A 44 -11.91 -1.64 4.28
CA SER A 44 -10.88 -2.67 4.32
C SER A 44 -9.55 -2.08 4.81
N PRO A 45 -8.86 -2.74 5.76
CA PRO A 45 -7.56 -2.29 6.26
C PRO A 45 -6.42 -2.47 5.24
N ASN A 46 -6.65 -3.23 4.17
CA ASN A 46 -5.61 -3.57 3.19
C ASN A 46 -5.59 -2.65 1.98
N PHE A 47 -6.56 -1.74 1.85
CA PHE A 47 -6.68 -0.87 0.69
C PHE A 47 -6.80 0.61 1.08
N LEU A 48 -6.17 1.46 0.28
CA LEU A 48 -6.43 2.90 0.24
C LEU A 48 -6.98 3.26 -1.13
N CYS A 49 -7.67 4.40 -1.24
CA CYS A 49 -8.07 4.94 -2.53
C CYS A 49 -7.91 6.46 -2.60
N SER A 50 -7.92 7.03 -3.81
CA SER A 50 -7.93 8.49 -3.96
C SER A 50 -9.18 9.09 -3.32
N SER A 51 -9.02 10.20 -2.58
CA SER A 51 -10.16 11.01 -2.14
C SER A 51 -10.93 11.53 -3.36
N LEU A 52 -12.25 11.37 -3.36
CA LEU A 52 -13.13 11.95 -4.38
C LEU A 52 -13.61 13.34 -3.95
N PRO A 53 -13.92 14.25 -4.90
CA PRO A 53 -14.61 15.50 -4.58
C PRO A 53 -15.98 15.20 -3.96
N GLN A 54 -16.39 15.98 -2.96
CA GLN A 54 -17.71 15.86 -2.34
C GLN A 54 -18.83 16.02 -3.38
N HIS A 55 -18.73 17.04 -4.22
CA HIS A 55 -19.65 17.24 -5.34
C HIS A 55 -18.87 17.35 -6.66
N TRP A 56 -19.28 16.58 -7.66
CA TRP A 56 -18.68 16.62 -8.99
C TRP A 56 -19.74 16.56 -10.09
N ARG A 57 -19.48 17.28 -11.18
CA ARG A 57 -20.36 17.27 -12.35
C ARG A 57 -20.29 15.90 -13.04
N CYS A 58 -21.44 15.32 -13.35
CA CYS A 58 -21.49 14.05 -14.08
C CYS A 58 -20.78 14.15 -15.46
N ASN A 59 -20.18 13.04 -15.88
CA ASN A 59 -19.37 12.85 -17.09
C ASN A 59 -18.21 13.85 -17.26
N LYS A 60 -17.82 14.56 -16.19
CA LYS A 60 -16.62 15.40 -16.17
C LYS A 60 -15.46 14.58 -15.60
N THR A 61 -14.29 14.65 -16.25
CA THR A 61 -13.02 14.11 -15.74
C THR A 61 -12.79 14.57 -14.31
N LEU A 62 -12.40 13.66 -13.42
CA LEU A 62 -12.05 13.98 -12.03
C LEU A 62 -10.84 14.94 -11.97
N PRO A 63 -10.74 15.80 -10.96
CA PRO A 63 -9.61 16.73 -10.84
C PRO A 63 -8.28 16.00 -10.61
N ARG A 64 -8.33 14.77 -10.10
CA ARG A 64 -7.20 13.85 -9.97
C ARG A 64 -7.66 12.46 -10.42
N ALA A 65 -6.76 11.71 -11.03
CA ALA A 65 -7.00 10.32 -11.35
C ALA A 65 -7.33 9.50 -10.09
N PHE A 66 -8.35 8.65 -10.19
CA PHE A 66 -8.70 7.73 -9.13
C PHE A 66 -7.72 6.56 -9.11
N THR A 67 -7.29 6.14 -7.94
CA THR A 67 -6.33 5.05 -7.77
C THR A 67 -6.72 4.24 -6.54
N VAL A 68 -6.64 2.92 -6.65
CA VAL A 68 -6.73 2.00 -5.51
C VAL A 68 -5.34 1.47 -5.23
N VAL A 69 -4.94 1.44 -3.95
CA VAL A 69 -3.61 1.02 -3.50
C VAL A 69 -3.76 -0.16 -2.56
N ALA A 70 -3.08 -1.27 -2.85
CA ALA A 70 -2.94 -2.37 -1.92
C ALA A 70 -1.77 -2.10 -0.96
N LEU A 71 -2.01 -2.23 0.34
CA LEU A 71 -1.00 -2.03 1.38
C LEU A 71 -0.16 -3.28 1.67
N GLY A 72 -0.73 -4.46 1.37
CA GLY A 72 -0.07 -5.77 1.47
C GLY A 72 0.57 -6.21 0.16
N ASN A 73 1.25 -7.36 0.21
CA ASN A 73 1.89 -8.02 -0.93
C ASN A 73 1.05 -9.18 -1.50
N ASP A 74 -0.20 -9.29 -1.08
CA ASP A 74 -1.14 -10.37 -1.36
C ASP A 74 -1.96 -10.18 -2.65
N VAL A 75 -1.90 -8.98 -3.25
CA VAL A 75 -2.56 -8.69 -4.53
C VAL A 75 -1.52 -8.67 -5.65
N PRO A 76 -1.47 -9.71 -6.52
CA PRO A 76 -0.51 -9.76 -7.61
C PRO A 76 -0.83 -8.76 -8.73
N ASP A 77 0.20 -8.44 -9.51
CA ASP A 77 0.04 -7.69 -10.76
C ASP A 77 -0.89 -8.44 -11.72
N GLY A 78 -1.70 -7.69 -12.49
CA GLY A 78 -2.67 -8.26 -13.42
C GLY A 78 -4.08 -8.45 -12.84
N VAL A 79 -4.25 -8.35 -11.51
CA VAL A 79 -5.58 -8.41 -10.88
C VAL A 79 -6.43 -7.23 -11.37
N VAL A 80 -7.64 -7.55 -11.84
CA VAL A 80 -8.60 -6.55 -12.30
C VAL A 80 -9.32 -5.93 -11.10
N VAL A 81 -9.36 -4.60 -11.03
CA VAL A 81 -10.07 -3.83 -10.02
C VAL A 81 -11.19 -3.07 -10.71
N THR A 82 -12.42 -3.25 -10.23
CA THR A 82 -13.60 -2.56 -10.76
C THR A 82 -14.23 -1.70 -9.66
N VAL A 83 -14.60 -0.47 -10.00
CA VAL A 83 -15.34 0.45 -9.13
C VAL A 83 -16.81 0.38 -9.48
N MET A 84 -17.65 0.34 -8.45
CA MET A 84 -19.10 0.46 -8.57
C MET A 84 -19.54 1.62 -7.67
N ALA A 85 -20.64 2.27 -8.04
CA ALA A 85 -21.22 3.35 -7.26
C ALA A 85 -22.73 3.14 -7.16
N GLY A 86 -23.29 3.37 -5.98
CA GLY A 86 -24.72 3.29 -5.77
C GLY A 86 -25.13 3.88 -4.42
N ASN A 87 -26.39 4.26 -4.34
CA ASN A 87 -27.08 4.70 -3.13
C ASN A 87 -28.54 4.22 -3.17
N GLU A 88 -29.38 4.68 -2.25
CA GLU A 88 -30.79 4.29 -2.16
C GLU A 88 -31.62 4.71 -3.38
N ASP A 89 -31.37 5.89 -3.95
CA ASP A 89 -32.04 6.38 -5.15
C ASP A 89 -31.55 5.70 -6.44
N ASN A 90 -30.27 5.32 -6.47
CA ASN A 90 -29.63 4.74 -7.64
C ASN A 90 -28.71 3.59 -7.22
N SER A 91 -29.28 2.39 -7.16
CA SER A 91 -28.56 1.19 -6.69
C SER A 91 -27.29 0.86 -7.49
N SER A 92 -27.22 1.27 -8.76
CA SER A 92 -26.05 1.06 -9.62
C SER A 92 -25.91 2.20 -10.62
N ALA A 93 -25.19 3.24 -10.23
CA ALA A 93 -24.90 4.37 -11.08
C ALA A 93 -23.99 3.98 -12.24
N GLU A 94 -24.29 4.51 -13.43
CA GLU A 94 -23.45 4.33 -14.60
C GLU A 94 -22.09 5.03 -14.42
N LEU A 95 -21.01 4.31 -14.71
CA LEU A 95 -19.63 4.78 -14.67
C LEU A 95 -18.96 4.57 -16.03
N ARG A 96 -17.96 5.39 -16.35
CA ARG A 96 -17.05 5.17 -17.48
C ARG A 96 -15.64 4.92 -16.98
N ASN A 97 -14.92 4.03 -17.67
CA ASN A 97 -13.55 3.63 -17.32
C ASN A 97 -13.44 3.13 -15.86
N ALA A 98 -14.44 2.36 -15.43
CA ALA A 98 -14.59 1.87 -14.07
C ALA A 98 -13.76 0.62 -13.76
N THR A 99 -12.82 0.26 -14.64
CA THR A 99 -11.96 -0.91 -14.48
C THR A 99 -10.51 -0.51 -14.71
N ALA A 100 -9.63 -1.02 -13.86
CA ALA A 100 -8.19 -0.87 -13.95
C ALA A 100 -7.51 -2.20 -13.58
N THR A 101 -6.20 -2.28 -13.79
CA THR A 101 -5.41 -3.47 -13.45
C THR A 101 -4.39 -3.10 -12.37
N MET A 102 -4.26 -3.95 -11.35
CA MET A 102 -3.25 -3.83 -10.32
C MET A 102 -1.86 -3.99 -10.94
N LYS A 103 -0.96 -3.07 -10.61
CA LYS A 103 0.45 -3.08 -11.00
C LYS A 103 1.28 -2.46 -9.90
N GLN A 104 2.22 -3.21 -9.35
CA GLN A 104 3.10 -2.81 -8.25
C GLN A 104 2.32 -2.28 -7.03
N GLY A 105 1.17 -2.87 -6.74
CA GLY A 105 0.29 -2.45 -5.64
C GLY A 105 -0.62 -1.26 -5.95
N TYR A 106 -0.67 -0.77 -7.20
CA TYR A 106 -1.57 0.31 -7.61
C TYR A 106 -2.48 -0.11 -8.78
N ALA A 107 -3.78 0.19 -8.67
CA ALA A 107 -4.71 0.15 -9.78
C ALA A 107 -5.11 1.59 -10.15
N HIS A 108 -4.58 2.08 -11.26
CA HIS A 108 -4.78 3.45 -11.72
C HIS A 108 -5.91 3.53 -12.76
N PHE A 109 -6.98 4.25 -12.44
CA PHE A 109 -8.14 4.36 -13.32
C PHE A 109 -7.92 5.52 -14.29
N ASN A 110 -7.82 5.18 -15.58
CA ASN A 110 -7.63 6.16 -16.63
C ASN A 110 -8.94 6.89 -16.92
N ASP A 111 -9.04 8.13 -16.44
CA ASP A 111 -10.22 8.99 -16.66
C ASP A 111 -11.54 8.34 -16.20
N LEU A 112 -11.57 7.83 -14.96
CA LEU A 112 -12.81 7.40 -14.30
C LEU A 112 -13.83 8.56 -14.29
N ARG A 113 -15.08 8.28 -14.68
CA ARG A 113 -16.16 9.27 -14.63
C ARG A 113 -17.45 8.67 -14.07
N PHE A 114 -18.15 9.49 -13.30
CA PHE A 114 -19.51 9.22 -12.82
C PHE A 114 -20.51 9.77 -13.83
N ILE A 115 -21.34 8.93 -14.43
CA ILE A 115 -22.36 9.32 -15.42
C ILE A 115 -23.71 9.46 -14.74
N GLY A 116 -24.06 8.47 -13.90
CA GLY A 116 -25.23 8.53 -13.04
C GLY A 116 -25.15 9.68 -12.03
N ARG A 117 -26.33 10.21 -11.65
CA ARG A 117 -26.47 11.21 -10.59
C ARG A 117 -26.90 10.51 -9.30
N SER A 118 -26.54 11.08 -8.15
CA SER A 118 -26.90 10.56 -6.82
C SER A 118 -28.30 10.97 -6.34
N GLY A 119 -29.01 11.86 -7.04
CA GLY A 119 -30.33 12.37 -6.62
C GLY A 119 -30.32 13.87 -6.29
N ARG A 120 -31.35 14.37 -5.60
CA ARG A 120 -31.41 15.76 -5.09
C ARG A 120 -30.90 15.80 -3.65
N GLY A 121 -29.72 16.36 -3.43
CA GLY A 121 -29.31 16.87 -2.12
C GLY A 121 -28.39 15.99 -1.27
N GLU A 122 -27.96 14.82 -1.75
CA GLU A 122 -27.14 13.94 -0.91
C GLU A 122 -25.65 14.33 -0.97
N THR A 123 -25.16 14.91 0.12
CA THR A 123 -23.78 14.81 0.61
C THR A 123 -23.74 15.37 2.03
N ASP A 124 -24.08 14.55 3.03
CA ASP A 124 -23.68 14.81 4.42
C ASP A 124 -22.25 14.29 4.63
#